data_AF-A0A3P9HG89-F1
#
_entry.id   AF-A0A3P9HG89-F1
#
_cell.length_a   1.000
_cell.length_b   1.000
_cell.length_c   1.000
_cell.angle_alpha   90.00
_cell.angle_beta   90.00
_cell.angle_gamma   90.00
#
_symmetry.space_group_name_H-M   'P 1'
#
loop_
_entity.id
_entity.type
_entity.pdbx_description
1 polymer ?
#
loop_
_entity_poly.entity_id
_entity_poly.type
_entity_poly.pdbx_seq_one_letter_code
_entity_poly.pdbx_strand_id
1 'polypeptide(L)'
;MGANGSSARNVSFGLDDDKKVTVIEGVRLSGDVRRRMREAQASGKPKPPSVPPEGQKPGAQPEGVSTKEAQEEMRKNFEHQQALVQEQLAKLAQREKEVSAATGLKDSSAAAIMERGRAHHEQEKAKVLPADLDAWAKQLERKEAELATLSTFYKEQLEILEKKEELRSSGKLYGYRRMPAKCVQNGLHNLDEYKQAAEEYNQAASIAEAHLRPRRTEAFCTDLQAKVLQCYRENPQQTLLCSSLAKQYMSCVHQAKSSLTNHG
;
A
#
# COMPACT_ATOMS: atom_id res chain seq x y z
N MET A 1 -6.61 32.20 -41.74
CA MET A 1 -6.43 30.75 -41.96
C MET A 1 -5.67 30.17 -40.76
N GLY A 2 -6.03 28.96 -40.30
CA GLY A 2 -5.23 28.12 -39.37
C GLY A 2 -5.47 28.39 -37.88
N ALA A 3 -6.31 27.61 -37.20
CA ALA A 3 -6.00 26.35 -36.50
C ALA A 3 -5.23 26.57 -35.18
N ASN A 4 -5.90 26.52 -34.01
CA ASN A 4 -6.11 25.32 -33.17
C ASN A 4 -4.82 24.60 -32.76
N GLY A 5 -4.62 24.40 -31.45
CA GLY A 5 -3.73 23.33 -31.00
C GLY A 5 -3.23 23.42 -29.57
N SER A 6 -4.08 22.99 -28.63
CA SER A 6 -3.70 22.64 -27.27
C SER A 6 -2.62 21.54 -27.29
N SER A 7 -1.44 21.77 -26.70
CA SER A 7 -0.41 20.71 -26.57
C SER A 7 -0.86 19.71 -25.51
N ALA A 8 -1.27 18.54 -25.99
CA ALA A 8 -1.59 17.37 -25.21
C ALA A 8 -0.36 16.83 -24.47
N ARG A 9 -0.64 16.09 -23.39
CA ARG A 9 0.30 15.26 -22.63
C ARG A 9 1.13 14.39 -23.58
N ASN A 10 2.46 14.48 -23.48
CA ASN A 10 3.35 13.57 -24.20
C ASN A 10 3.31 12.18 -23.54
N VAL A 11 2.99 11.18 -24.36
CA VAL A 11 3.15 9.75 -24.08
C VAL A 11 4.58 9.39 -24.46
N SER A 12 5.30 8.66 -23.59
CA SER A 12 6.66 8.22 -23.86
C SER A 12 6.65 7.11 -24.91
N PHE A 13 7.23 7.37 -26.08
CA PHE A 13 7.54 6.34 -27.08
C PHE A 13 8.95 5.82 -26.83
N GLY A 14 9.12 4.50 -26.79
CA GLY A 14 10.46 3.89 -26.85
C GLY A 14 11.02 4.07 -28.25
N LEU A 15 12.17 4.75 -28.36
CA LEU A 15 12.92 4.90 -29.60
C LEU A 15 14.03 3.84 -29.64
N ASP A 16 14.09 3.08 -30.73
CA ASP A 16 15.22 2.21 -31.07
C ASP A 16 16.35 3.02 -31.74
N ASP A 17 17.59 2.49 -31.77
CA ASP A 17 18.81 3.19 -32.26
C ASP A 17 18.72 3.69 -33.72
N ASP A 18 17.77 3.19 -34.51
CA ASP A 18 17.47 3.64 -35.89
C ASP A 18 16.35 4.69 -36.00
N LYS A 19 15.95 5.35 -34.90
CA LYS A 19 14.90 6.40 -34.89
C LYS A 19 13.53 5.97 -35.46
N LYS A 20 13.21 4.68 -35.46
CA LYS A 20 11.86 4.18 -35.83
C LYS A 20 11.02 3.92 -34.59
N VAL A 21 9.78 4.42 -34.59
CA VAL A 21 8.80 4.24 -33.51
C VAL A 21 8.13 2.87 -33.68
N THR A 22 8.24 1.97 -32.71
CA THR A 22 7.45 0.73 -32.68
C THR A 22 6.17 0.95 -31.87
N VAL A 23 5.03 0.67 -32.50
CA VAL A 23 3.72 0.72 -31.85
C VAL A 23 3.54 -0.59 -31.08
N ILE A 24 3.45 -0.52 -29.75
CA ILE A 24 3.13 -1.68 -28.91
C ILE A 24 1.63 -1.93 -29.04
N GLU A 25 1.25 -2.87 -29.90
CA GLU A 25 -0.11 -3.38 -30.03
C GLU A 25 -0.38 -4.44 -28.95
N GLY A 26 -1.50 -4.29 -28.23
CA GLY A 26 -2.19 -5.44 -27.63
C GLY A 26 -2.32 -5.45 -26.11
N VAL A 27 -3.42 -4.91 -25.61
CA VAL A 27 -4.00 -5.34 -24.33
C VAL A 27 -4.69 -6.69 -24.57
N ARG A 28 -4.21 -7.78 -23.94
CA ARG A 28 -4.87 -9.09 -23.99
C ARG A 28 -6.15 -9.06 -23.15
N LEU A 29 -7.29 -8.99 -23.83
CA LEU A 29 -8.60 -9.13 -23.19
C LEU A 29 -8.82 -10.57 -22.72
N SER A 30 -9.41 -10.74 -21.53
CA SER A 30 -9.77 -12.04 -20.99
C SER A 30 -10.76 -12.79 -21.89
N GLY A 31 -10.75 -14.13 -21.83
CA GLY A 31 -11.58 -14.99 -22.69
C GLY A 31 -13.07 -14.66 -22.63
N ASP A 32 -13.55 -14.24 -21.46
CA ASP A 32 -14.96 -13.87 -21.24
C ASP A 32 -15.35 -12.55 -21.92
N VAL A 33 -14.40 -11.62 -22.08
CA VAL A 33 -14.62 -10.37 -22.82
C VAL A 33 -14.70 -10.65 -24.33
N ARG A 34 -13.85 -11.56 -24.85
CA ARG A 34 -13.89 -11.94 -26.27
C ARG A 34 -15.17 -12.71 -26.64
N ARG A 35 -15.68 -13.56 -25.73
CA ARG A 35 -16.93 -14.32 -25.95
C ARG A 35 -18.13 -13.38 -26.04
N ARG A 36 -18.25 -12.42 -25.12
CA ARG A 36 -19.34 -11.43 -25.12
C ARG A 36 -19.35 -10.54 -26.36
N MET A 37 -18.17 -10.15 -26.86
CA MET A 37 -18.08 -9.39 -28.11
C MET A 37 -18.53 -10.19 -29.35
N ARG A 38 -18.39 -11.51 -29.33
CA ARG A 38 -18.84 -12.39 -30.42
C ARG A 38 -20.35 -12.63 -30.35
N GLU A 39 -20.89 -12.82 -29.15
CA GLU A 39 -22.33 -13.00 -28.90
C GLU A 39 -23.13 -11.72 -29.21
N ALA A 40 -22.56 -10.54 -28.91
CA ALA A 40 -23.17 -9.25 -29.24
C ALA A 40 -23.24 -8.97 -30.75
N GLN A 41 -22.45 -9.66 -31.58
CA GLN A 41 -22.51 -9.52 -33.04
C GLN A 41 -23.50 -10.50 -33.70
N ALA A 42 -24.01 -11.50 -32.98
CA ALA A 42 -24.88 -12.53 -33.53
C ALA A 42 -26.40 -12.23 -33.39
N SER A 43 -26.81 -11.13 -32.76
CA SER A 43 -28.23 -10.78 -32.60
C SER A 43 -28.63 -9.56 -33.43
N GLY A 44 -29.10 -9.83 -34.66
CA GLY A 44 -29.68 -8.79 -35.50
C GLY A 44 -30.44 -9.31 -36.72
N LYS A 45 -31.69 -9.78 -36.54
CA LYS A 45 -32.92 -9.23 -37.18
C LYS A 45 -34.18 -10.14 -37.05
N PRO A 46 -35.41 -9.58 -37.17
CA PRO A 46 -36.69 -10.19 -36.75
C PRO A 46 -37.69 -10.53 -37.90
N LYS A 47 -38.75 -11.35 -37.63
CA LYS A 47 -40.22 -11.17 -37.94
C LYS A 47 -41.01 -12.52 -38.12
N PRO A 48 -42.33 -12.62 -37.77
CA PRO A 48 -43.15 -13.86 -37.65
C PRO A 48 -44.29 -13.94 -38.73
N PRO A 49 -45.45 -14.65 -38.59
CA PRO A 49 -45.85 -15.97 -38.06
C PRO A 49 -46.67 -16.85 -39.07
N SER A 50 -46.85 -18.16 -38.83
CA SER A 50 -48.06 -18.93 -39.27
C SER A 50 -48.11 -20.38 -38.71
N VAL A 51 -49.35 -20.86 -38.49
CA VAL A 51 -49.77 -22.04 -37.69
C VAL A 51 -49.96 -23.32 -38.58
N PRO A 52 -50.43 -24.50 -38.09
CA PRO A 52 -49.90 -25.84 -38.39
C PRO A 52 -50.78 -26.64 -39.40
N PRO A 53 -50.48 -27.91 -39.76
CA PRO A 53 -51.14 -29.02 -39.07
C PRO A 53 -50.38 -30.37 -39.02
N GLU A 54 -50.78 -31.16 -38.01
CA GLU A 54 -50.97 -32.63 -37.97
C GLU A 54 -49.96 -33.62 -38.59
N GLY A 55 -49.54 -34.56 -37.73
CA GLY A 55 -49.85 -35.98 -37.98
C GLY A 55 -48.67 -36.94 -38.12
N GLN A 56 -48.67 -37.94 -37.22
CA GLN A 56 -48.21 -39.34 -37.39
C GLN A 56 -46.84 -39.75 -36.77
N LYS A 57 -46.94 -40.37 -35.59
CA LYS A 57 -46.27 -41.66 -35.28
C LYS A 57 -47.15 -42.77 -35.87
N PRO A 58 -46.62 -43.86 -36.44
CA PRO A 58 -45.95 -44.94 -35.68
C PRO A 58 -44.63 -45.36 -36.36
N GLY A 59 -43.63 -46.00 -35.76
CA GLY A 59 -43.62 -47.07 -34.78
C GLY A 59 -42.52 -48.07 -35.19
N ALA A 60 -42.14 -48.92 -34.24
CA ALA A 60 -41.31 -50.13 -34.39
C ALA A 60 -39.78 -49.98 -34.57
N GLN A 61 -39.09 -50.29 -33.47
CA GLN A 61 -37.74 -50.85 -33.43
C GLN A 61 -37.64 -52.13 -34.28
N PRO A 62 -36.41 -52.57 -34.59
CA PRO A 62 -36.05 -53.92 -34.22
C PRO A 62 -34.74 -53.97 -33.42
N GLU A 63 -34.83 -54.68 -32.29
CA GLU A 63 -33.95 -55.81 -31.96
C GLU A 63 -32.43 -55.58 -31.93
N GLY A 64 -31.92 -55.42 -30.70
CA GLY A 64 -31.24 -56.55 -30.06
C GLY A 64 -29.89 -56.99 -30.62
N VAL A 65 -29.01 -56.06 -30.97
CA VAL A 65 -27.56 -56.33 -31.06
C VAL A 65 -26.92 -55.96 -29.72
N SER A 66 -26.12 -56.88 -29.18
CA SER A 66 -25.48 -56.84 -27.85
C SER A 66 -25.11 -55.41 -27.39
N THR A 67 -25.94 -54.84 -26.50
CA THR A 67 -25.78 -53.49 -25.95
C THR A 67 -24.42 -53.27 -25.30
N LYS A 68 -23.76 -54.35 -24.86
CA LYS A 68 -22.44 -54.32 -24.24
C LYS A 68 -21.33 -53.99 -25.22
N GLU A 69 -21.37 -54.52 -26.45
CA GLU A 69 -20.33 -54.27 -27.46
C GLU A 69 -20.42 -52.84 -28.00
N ALA A 70 -21.63 -52.35 -28.27
CA ALA A 70 -21.87 -50.97 -28.70
C ALA A 70 -21.54 -49.94 -27.59
N GLN A 71 -21.79 -50.26 -26.31
CA GLN A 71 -21.39 -49.42 -25.18
C GLN A 71 -19.88 -49.40 -24.97
N GLU A 72 -19.20 -50.53 -25.18
CA GLU A 72 -17.73 -50.62 -25.09
C GLU A 72 -17.04 -49.87 -26.24
N GLU A 73 -17.59 -49.94 -27.45
CA GLU A 73 -17.11 -49.17 -28.60
C GLU A 73 -17.29 -47.65 -28.39
N MET A 74 -18.43 -47.23 -27.85
CA MET A 74 -18.66 -45.83 -27.47
C MET A 74 -17.67 -45.35 -26.39
N ARG A 75 -17.36 -46.20 -25.39
CA ARG A 75 -16.36 -45.92 -24.35
C ARG A 75 -14.96 -45.79 -24.94
N LYS A 76 -14.56 -46.71 -25.82
CA LYS A 76 -13.26 -46.66 -26.52
C LYS A 76 -13.14 -45.41 -27.39
N ASN A 77 -14.22 -45.02 -28.08
CA ASN A 77 -14.24 -43.80 -28.89
C ASN A 77 -14.13 -42.53 -28.04
N PHE A 78 -14.75 -42.50 -26.86
CA PHE A 78 -14.62 -41.38 -25.93
C PHE A 78 -13.20 -41.27 -25.37
N GLU A 79 -12.60 -42.39 -24.95
CA GLU A 79 -11.21 -42.45 -24.48
C GLU A 79 -10.23 -42.01 -25.60
N HIS A 80 -10.47 -42.44 -26.84
CA HIS A 80 -9.68 -42.03 -28.00
C HIS A 80 -9.78 -40.53 -28.28
N GLN A 81 -10.99 -39.95 -28.22
CA GLN A 81 -11.19 -38.51 -28.36
C GLN A 81 -10.52 -37.73 -27.22
N GLN A 82 -10.59 -38.25 -25.99
CA GLN A 82 -9.95 -37.62 -24.84
C GLN A 82 -8.42 -37.64 -24.96
N ALA A 83 -7.84 -38.73 -25.47
CA ALA A 83 -6.42 -38.84 -25.77
C ALA A 83 -5.99 -37.87 -26.88
N LEU A 84 -6.77 -37.75 -27.95
CA LEU A 84 -6.48 -36.80 -29.04
C LEU A 84 -6.49 -35.36 -28.53
N VAL A 85 -7.45 -34.99 -27.68
CA VAL A 85 -7.51 -33.65 -27.08
C VAL A 85 -6.33 -33.39 -26.15
N GLN A 86 -5.96 -34.36 -25.31
CA GLN A 86 -4.77 -34.24 -24.46
C GLN A 86 -3.49 -34.11 -25.27
N GLU A 87 -3.36 -34.86 -26.36
CA GLU A 87 -2.22 -34.78 -27.27
C GLU A 87 -2.14 -33.41 -27.96
N GLN A 88 -3.28 -32.87 -28.42
CA GLN A 88 -3.31 -31.53 -29.01
C GLN A 88 -2.95 -30.44 -27.99
N LEU A 89 -3.41 -30.55 -26.75
CA LEU A 89 -3.00 -29.65 -25.66
C LEU A 89 -1.51 -29.78 -25.35
N ALA A 90 -0.96 -30.99 -25.33
CA ALA A 90 0.46 -31.21 -25.13
C ALA A 90 1.31 -30.61 -26.27
N LYS A 91 0.87 -30.77 -27.52
CA LYS A 91 1.52 -30.15 -28.69
C LYS A 91 1.43 -28.64 -28.66
N LEU A 92 0.30 -28.06 -28.22
CA LEU A 92 0.17 -26.62 -28.02
C LEU A 92 1.08 -26.12 -26.92
N ALA A 93 1.17 -26.82 -25.78
CA ALA A 93 2.07 -26.47 -24.67
C ALA A 93 3.55 -26.58 -25.08
N GLN A 94 3.91 -27.57 -25.90
CA GLN A 94 5.26 -27.67 -26.50
C GLN A 94 5.53 -26.51 -27.44
N ARG A 95 4.59 -26.17 -28.35
CA ARG A 95 4.73 -25.01 -29.23
C ARG A 95 4.81 -23.70 -28.46
N GLU A 96 4.09 -23.54 -27.34
CA GLU A 96 4.22 -22.36 -26.47
C GLU A 96 5.60 -22.28 -25.83
N LYS A 97 6.17 -23.41 -25.38
CA LYS A 97 7.54 -23.48 -24.83
C LYS A 97 8.59 -23.23 -25.90
N GLU A 98 8.45 -23.81 -27.08
CA GLU A 98 9.36 -23.63 -28.21
C GLU A 98 9.29 -22.22 -28.77
N VAL A 99 8.09 -21.62 -28.88
CA VAL A 99 7.93 -20.21 -29.24
C VAL A 99 8.51 -19.32 -28.15
N SER A 100 8.31 -19.63 -26.86
CA SER A 100 8.94 -18.88 -25.76
C SER A 100 10.47 -18.99 -25.75
N ALA A 101 11.02 -20.14 -26.17
CA ALA A 101 12.46 -20.36 -26.30
C ALA A 101 13.04 -19.72 -27.58
N ALA A 102 12.33 -19.80 -28.70
CA ALA A 102 12.75 -19.30 -30.01
C ALA A 102 12.55 -17.78 -30.16
N THR A 103 11.56 -17.19 -29.50
CA THR A 103 11.38 -15.73 -29.46
C THR A 103 12.41 -15.02 -28.58
N GLY A 104 13.33 -15.75 -27.93
CA GLY A 104 14.56 -15.17 -27.38
C GLY A 104 14.32 -13.97 -26.46
N LEU A 105 13.29 -14.03 -25.61
CA LEU A 105 12.95 -12.99 -24.61
C LEU A 105 14.01 -12.95 -23.49
N LYS A 106 15.21 -12.46 -23.81
CA LYS A 106 16.26 -12.17 -22.82
C LYS A 106 15.81 -11.11 -21.81
N ASP A 107 14.88 -10.23 -22.19
CA ASP A 107 14.38 -9.16 -21.33
C ASP A 107 13.42 -9.66 -20.23
N SER A 108 12.61 -10.68 -20.53
CA SER A 108 11.75 -11.31 -19.51
C SER A 108 12.55 -12.20 -18.55
N SER A 109 13.65 -12.81 -19.02
CA SER A 109 14.55 -13.61 -18.17
C SER A 109 15.37 -12.72 -17.24
N ALA A 110 15.97 -11.64 -17.73
CA ALA A 110 16.74 -10.70 -16.90
C ALA A 110 15.85 -10.01 -15.85
N ALA A 111 14.64 -9.56 -16.24
CA ALA A 111 13.68 -9.01 -15.30
C ALA A 111 13.23 -10.05 -14.25
N ALA A 112 12.95 -11.29 -14.64
CA ALA A 112 12.57 -12.35 -13.70
C ALA A 112 13.71 -12.74 -12.74
N ILE A 113 14.96 -12.73 -13.20
CA ILE A 113 16.14 -12.98 -12.35
C ILE A 113 16.32 -11.84 -11.34
N MET A 114 16.16 -10.58 -11.77
CA MET A 114 16.21 -9.43 -10.87
C MET A 114 15.04 -9.42 -9.88
N GLU A 115 13.82 -9.74 -10.29
CA GLU A 115 12.66 -9.88 -9.39
C GLU A 115 12.87 -10.99 -8.35
N ARG A 116 13.43 -12.14 -8.76
CA ARG A 116 13.76 -13.22 -7.83
C ARG A 116 14.87 -12.81 -6.86
N GLY A 117 15.87 -12.05 -7.33
CA GLY A 117 16.92 -11.48 -6.50
C GLY A 117 16.38 -10.44 -5.51
N ARG A 118 15.47 -9.56 -5.94
CA ARG A 118 14.76 -8.59 -5.09
C ARG A 118 13.92 -9.30 -4.02
N ALA A 119 13.12 -10.28 -4.43
CA ALA A 119 12.29 -11.07 -3.51
C ALA A 119 13.13 -11.84 -2.48
N HIS A 120 14.26 -12.43 -2.89
CA HIS A 120 15.17 -13.11 -1.98
C HIS A 120 15.84 -12.11 -1.01
N HIS A 121 16.27 -10.95 -1.50
CA HIS A 121 16.87 -9.92 -0.65
C HIS A 121 15.87 -9.32 0.36
N GLU A 122 14.62 -9.11 -0.05
CA GLU A 122 13.54 -8.73 0.85
C GLU A 122 13.21 -9.82 1.86
N GLN A 123 13.23 -11.10 1.45
CA GLN A 123 13.03 -12.23 2.35
C GLN A 123 14.15 -12.32 3.41
N GLU A 124 15.41 -12.11 3.02
CA GLU A 124 16.54 -12.07 3.96
C GLU A 124 16.42 -10.89 4.94
N LYS A 125 16.02 -9.71 4.47
CA LYS A 125 15.72 -8.57 5.35
C LYS A 125 14.57 -8.87 6.31
N ALA A 126 13.51 -9.51 5.82
CA ALA A 126 12.36 -9.89 6.63
C ALA A 126 12.69 -10.97 7.68
N LYS A 127 13.75 -11.77 7.48
CA LYS A 127 14.26 -12.72 8.49
C LYS A 127 15.05 -12.03 9.61
N VAL A 128 15.73 -10.93 9.32
CA VAL A 128 16.54 -10.18 10.30
C VAL A 128 15.66 -9.23 11.13
N LEU A 129 14.59 -8.67 10.54
CA LEU A 129 13.66 -7.77 11.23
C LEU A 129 13.14 -8.29 12.59
N PRO A 130 12.72 -9.57 12.73
CA PRO A 130 12.29 -10.13 14.01
C PRO A 130 13.39 -10.15 15.08
N ALA A 131 14.63 -10.41 14.69
CA ALA A 131 15.77 -10.44 15.61
C ALA A 131 16.14 -9.01 16.07
N ASP A 132 16.07 -8.04 15.16
CA ASP A 132 16.29 -6.63 15.49
C ASP A 132 15.19 -6.11 16.44
N LEU A 133 13.92 -6.46 16.18
CA LEU A 133 12.80 -6.12 17.06
C LEU A 133 12.94 -6.72 18.46
N ASP A 134 13.36 -7.99 18.56
CA ASP A 134 13.62 -8.65 19.85
C ASP A 134 14.81 -8.02 20.60
N ALA A 135 15.87 -7.64 19.89
CA ALA A 135 17.00 -6.92 20.47
C ALA A 135 16.59 -5.54 21.02
N TRP A 136 15.74 -4.81 20.30
CA TRP A 136 15.16 -3.55 20.75
C TRP A 136 14.24 -3.73 21.96
N ALA A 137 13.42 -4.77 21.99
CA ALA A 137 12.57 -5.09 23.14
C ALA A 137 13.41 -5.35 24.41
N LYS A 138 14.47 -6.16 24.31
CA LYS A 138 15.39 -6.40 25.43
C LYS A 138 16.11 -5.14 25.89
N GLN A 139 16.44 -4.23 24.97
CA GLN A 139 17.06 -2.97 25.33
C GLN A 139 16.09 -2.05 26.07
N LEU A 140 14.82 -2.04 25.65
CA LEU A 140 13.76 -1.31 26.32
C LEU A 140 13.56 -1.83 27.76
N GLU A 141 13.46 -3.14 27.94
CA GLU A 141 13.32 -3.76 29.27
C GLU A 141 14.49 -3.40 30.20
N ARG A 142 15.74 -3.37 29.70
CA ARG A 142 16.90 -2.93 30.49
C ARG A 142 16.78 -1.48 30.92
N LYS A 143 16.33 -0.59 30.01
CA LYS A 143 16.15 0.82 30.32
C LYS A 143 15.01 1.04 31.30
N GLU A 144 13.93 0.29 31.18
CA GLU A 144 12.83 0.29 32.14
C GLU A 144 13.27 -0.21 33.51
N ALA A 145 14.11 -1.25 33.58
CA ALA A 145 14.69 -1.73 34.83
C ALA A 145 15.64 -0.71 35.47
N GLU A 146 16.53 -0.08 34.69
CA GLU A 146 17.38 1.02 35.17
C GLU A 146 16.54 2.17 35.73
N LEU A 147 15.50 2.60 35.01
CA LEU A 147 14.59 3.64 35.48
C LEU A 147 13.82 3.23 36.73
N ALA A 148 13.39 1.97 36.82
CA ALA A 148 12.73 1.44 38.00
C ALA A 148 13.65 1.50 39.23
N THR A 149 14.92 1.07 39.10
CA THR A 149 15.90 1.14 40.20
C THR A 149 16.19 2.58 40.64
N LEU A 150 16.30 3.50 39.68
CA LEU A 150 16.50 4.92 39.98
C LEU A 150 15.26 5.53 40.65
N SER A 151 14.06 5.16 40.19
CA SER A 151 12.78 5.56 40.77
C SER A 151 12.62 5.06 42.20
N THR A 152 12.97 3.81 42.49
CA THR A 152 12.96 3.29 43.85
C THR A 152 13.96 4.01 44.74
N PHE A 153 15.18 4.27 44.26
CA PHE A 153 16.18 5.04 45.01
C PHE A 153 15.65 6.44 45.37
N TYR A 154 15.10 7.18 44.41
CA TYR A 154 14.56 8.51 44.71
C TYR A 154 13.36 8.49 45.64
N LYS A 155 12.48 7.48 45.53
CA LYS A 155 11.38 7.30 46.48
C LYS A 155 11.88 7.04 47.90
N GLU A 156 12.86 6.16 48.07
CA GLU A 156 13.49 5.91 49.37
C GLU A 156 14.16 7.17 49.93
N GLN A 157 14.84 7.96 49.08
CA GLN A 157 15.42 9.24 49.51
C GLN A 157 14.34 10.23 49.97
N LEU A 158 13.20 10.31 49.28
CA LEU A 158 12.08 11.15 49.68
C LEU A 158 11.48 10.68 51.01
N GLU A 159 11.24 9.37 51.19
CA GLU A 159 10.74 8.83 52.46
C GLU A 159 11.70 9.11 53.62
N ILE A 160 13.01 9.05 53.41
CA ILE A 160 14.00 9.39 54.44
C ILE A 160 13.91 10.89 54.80
N LEU A 161 13.75 11.76 53.80
CA LEU A 161 13.61 13.20 54.02
C LEU A 161 12.31 13.53 54.75
N GLU A 162 11.19 12.93 54.34
CA GLU A 162 9.88 13.08 54.98
C GLU A 162 9.91 12.55 56.42
N LYS A 163 10.48 11.36 56.65
CA LYS A 163 10.65 10.81 58.01
C LYS A 163 11.56 11.68 58.87
N LYS A 164 12.60 12.28 58.29
CA LYS A 164 13.45 13.26 58.99
C LYS A 164 12.69 14.55 59.29
N GLU A 165 11.77 14.96 58.43
CA GLU A 165 10.86 16.08 58.67
C GLU A 165 9.82 15.75 59.75
N GLU A 166 9.26 14.55 59.77
CA GLU A 166 8.37 14.06 60.84
C GLU A 166 9.08 13.97 62.19
N LEU A 167 10.32 13.49 62.21
CA LEU A 167 11.16 13.50 63.41
C LEU A 167 11.48 14.93 63.86
N ARG A 168 11.62 15.87 62.91
CA ARG A 168 11.81 17.29 63.17
C ARG A 168 10.53 17.94 63.72
N SER A 169 9.36 17.61 63.17
CA SER A 169 8.07 18.17 63.60
C SER A 169 7.58 17.57 64.92
N SER A 170 7.88 16.30 65.18
CA SER A 170 7.55 15.62 66.44
C SER A 170 8.47 15.98 67.62
N GLY A 171 9.46 16.86 67.41
CA GLY A 171 10.37 17.33 68.46
C GLY A 171 11.33 16.26 69.01
N LYS A 172 11.41 15.08 68.36
CA LYS A 172 12.24 13.95 68.80
C LYS A 172 13.70 14.05 68.35
N LEU A 173 14.04 15.02 67.49
CA LEU A 173 15.39 15.32 67.03
C LEU A 173 16.03 16.42 67.90
N TYR A 174 16.38 16.08 69.14
CA TYR A 174 17.09 16.99 70.03
C TYR A 174 18.45 17.37 69.41
N GLY A 175 18.65 18.67 69.12
CA GLY A 175 19.98 19.24 68.88
C GLY A 175 20.29 19.86 67.51
N TYR A 176 19.31 20.32 66.72
CA TYR A 176 19.65 21.24 65.61
C TYR A 176 19.86 22.65 66.14
N ARG A 177 21.09 23.14 66.01
CA ARG A 177 21.45 24.56 66.20
C ARG A 177 20.44 25.40 65.41
N ARG A 178 19.61 26.20 66.11
CA ARG A 178 18.64 27.09 65.47
C ARG A 178 19.39 27.91 64.42
N MET A 179 19.09 27.69 63.14
CA MET A 179 19.76 28.43 62.07
C MET A 179 19.54 29.92 62.34
N PRO A 180 20.58 30.76 62.25
CA PRO A 180 20.42 32.19 62.40
C PRO A 180 19.31 32.67 61.46
N ALA A 181 18.41 33.54 61.93
CA ALA A 181 17.29 34.04 61.12
C ALA A 181 17.75 34.54 59.73
N LYS A 182 18.96 35.09 59.66
CA LYS A 182 19.63 35.53 58.43
C LYS A 182 19.88 34.39 57.42
N CYS A 183 20.26 33.19 57.86
CA CYS A 183 20.45 32.04 56.97
C CYS A 183 19.12 31.53 56.40
N VAL A 184 18.06 31.57 57.21
CA VAL A 184 16.70 31.21 56.77
C VAL A 184 16.17 32.24 55.77
N GLN A 185 16.35 33.54 56.05
CA GLN A 185 15.96 34.61 55.12
C GLN A 185 16.76 34.58 53.82
N ASN A 186 18.07 34.35 53.87
CA ASN A 186 18.88 34.22 52.65
C ASN A 186 18.47 32.99 51.83
N GLY A 187 18.13 31.87 52.48
CA GLY A 187 17.62 30.68 51.79
C GLY A 187 16.25 30.89 51.14
N LEU A 188 15.35 31.63 51.81
CA LEU A 188 14.06 32.01 51.22
C LEU A 188 14.24 32.99 50.07
N HIS A 189 15.09 34.00 50.22
CA HIS A 189 15.40 34.95 49.16
C HIS A 189 15.99 34.27 47.92
N ASN A 190 16.92 33.34 48.11
CA ASN A 190 17.51 32.58 47.01
C ASN A 190 16.50 31.63 46.32
N LEU A 191 15.57 31.06 47.09
CA LEU A 191 14.46 30.28 46.54
C LEU A 191 13.50 31.15 45.71
N ASP A 192 13.23 32.37 46.17
CA ASP A 192 12.36 33.31 45.47
C ASP A 192 13.05 33.84 44.18
N GLU A 193 14.36 34.13 44.22
CA GLU A 193 15.16 34.44 43.03
C GLU A 193 15.13 33.30 42.00
N TYR A 194 15.30 32.04 42.46
CA TYR A 194 15.24 30.89 41.57
C TYR A 194 13.86 30.73 40.91
N LYS A 195 12.78 30.95 41.66
CA LYS A 195 11.41 30.90 41.12
C LYS A 195 11.18 32.00 40.09
N GLN A 196 11.60 33.23 40.38
CA GLN A 196 11.51 34.34 39.44
C GLN A 196 12.29 34.05 38.15
N ALA A 197 13.53 33.55 38.27
CA ALA A 197 14.33 33.18 37.10
C ALA A 197 13.69 32.05 36.27
N ALA A 198 13.05 31.08 36.92
CA ALA A 198 12.33 30.01 36.23
C ALA A 198 11.08 30.54 35.50
N GLU A 199 10.34 31.46 36.12
CA GLU A 199 9.18 32.12 35.50
C GLU A 199 9.61 32.97 34.30
N GLU A 200 10.66 33.76 34.44
CA GLU A 200 11.24 34.56 33.34
C GLU A 200 11.71 33.68 32.19
N TYR A 201 12.38 32.56 32.47
CA TYR A 201 12.78 31.60 31.44
C TYR A 201 11.57 31.01 30.72
N ASN A 202 10.54 30.58 31.45
CA ASN A 202 9.33 30.02 30.85
C ASN A 202 8.58 31.06 30.02
N GLN A 203 8.53 32.31 30.48
CA GLN A 203 7.94 33.41 29.72
C GLN A 203 8.75 33.70 28.45
N ALA A 204 10.08 33.74 28.54
CA ALA A 204 10.97 33.91 27.39
C ALA A 204 10.84 32.75 26.39
N ALA A 205 10.70 31.51 26.87
CA ALA A 205 10.43 30.34 26.04
C ALA A 205 9.09 30.46 25.32
N SER A 206 8.02 30.85 26.02
CA SER A 206 6.69 31.06 25.42
C SER A 206 6.71 32.18 24.37
N ILE A 207 7.42 33.29 24.63
CA ILE A 207 7.62 34.36 23.66
C ILE A 207 8.38 33.82 22.45
N ALA A 208 9.48 33.10 22.66
CA ALA A 208 10.26 32.51 21.57
C ALA A 208 9.42 31.53 20.74
N GLU A 209 8.63 30.66 21.37
CA GLU A 209 7.70 29.75 20.72
C GLU A 209 6.63 30.50 19.91
N ALA A 210 6.09 31.61 20.42
CA ALA A 210 5.13 32.42 19.69
C ALA A 210 5.74 33.09 18.44
N HIS A 211 7.02 33.44 18.48
CA HIS A 211 7.76 34.00 17.34
C HIS A 211 8.25 32.91 16.37
N LEU A 212 8.49 31.69 16.86
CA LEU A 212 8.74 30.51 16.05
C LEU A 212 7.43 30.04 15.42
N ARG A 213 7.12 30.59 14.25
CA ARG A 213 5.98 30.14 13.45
C ARG A 213 6.04 28.60 13.32
N PRO A 214 4.99 27.86 13.74
CA PRO A 214 4.93 26.42 13.48
C PRO A 214 5.20 26.22 12.00
N ARG A 215 6.23 25.44 11.68
CA ARG A 215 6.54 25.09 10.30
C ARG A 215 5.26 24.44 9.76
N ARG A 216 4.57 25.08 8.81
CA ARG A 216 3.37 24.49 8.18
C ARG A 216 3.82 23.19 7.51
N THR A 217 3.65 22.08 8.21
CA THR A 217 3.66 20.74 7.65
C THR A 217 2.27 20.37 7.16
N GLU A 218 1.49 21.36 6.71
CA GLU A 218 0.22 21.09 6.04
C GLU A 218 0.57 20.38 4.73
N ALA A 219 0.16 19.12 4.63
CA ALA A 219 0.30 18.37 3.40
C ALA A 219 -0.49 19.13 2.31
N PHE A 220 0.22 19.52 1.25
CA PHE A 220 -0.39 20.27 0.15
C PHE A 220 -1.34 19.36 -0.64
N CYS A 221 -2.43 19.95 -1.14
CA CYS A 221 -3.35 19.31 -2.09
C CYS A 221 -4.10 18.08 -1.55
N THR A 222 -4.17 17.86 -0.23
CA THR A 222 -4.86 16.72 0.41
C THR A 222 -6.33 16.62 0.02
N ASP A 223 -7.05 17.74 0.01
CA ASP A 223 -8.47 17.76 -0.36
C ASP A 223 -8.70 17.38 -1.83
N LEU A 224 -7.81 17.82 -2.72
CA LEU A 224 -7.84 17.46 -4.13
C LEU A 224 -7.47 15.99 -4.33
N GLN A 225 -6.48 15.50 -3.59
CA GLN A 225 -6.08 14.09 -3.60
C GLN A 225 -7.24 13.18 -3.18
N ALA A 226 -7.93 13.52 -2.09
CA ALA A 226 -9.10 12.78 -1.60
C ALA A 226 -10.21 12.73 -2.66
N LYS A 227 -10.54 13.87 -3.28
CA LYS A 227 -11.54 13.97 -4.34
C LYS A 227 -11.19 13.13 -5.57
N VAL A 228 -9.92 13.13 -6.01
CA VAL A 228 -9.45 12.31 -7.14
C VAL A 228 -9.57 10.82 -6.82
N LEU A 229 -9.13 10.40 -5.64
CA LEU A 229 -9.23 9.01 -5.21
C LEU A 229 -10.68 8.54 -5.06
N GLN A 230 -11.56 9.42 -4.57
CA GLN A 230 -12.99 9.15 -4.47
C GLN A 230 -13.62 8.98 -5.85
N CYS A 231 -13.34 9.88 -6.79
CA CYS A 231 -13.88 9.80 -8.14
C CYS A 231 -13.49 8.49 -8.85
N TYR A 232 -12.23 8.04 -8.71
CA TYR A 232 -11.79 6.77 -9.30
C TYR A 232 -12.43 5.54 -8.64
N ARG A 233 -12.74 5.63 -7.34
CA ARG A 233 -13.49 4.58 -6.62
C ARG A 233 -14.93 4.46 -7.13
N GLU A 234 -15.56 5.59 -7.42
CA GLU A 234 -16.94 5.67 -7.91
C GLU A 234 -17.07 5.36 -9.41
N ASN A 235 -16.00 5.55 -10.20
CA ASN A 235 -16.00 5.40 -11.66
C ASN A 235 -14.92 4.42 -12.17
N PRO A 236 -14.91 3.14 -11.75
CA PRO A 236 -13.83 2.20 -12.07
C PRO A 236 -13.75 1.86 -13.57
N GLN A 237 -14.88 1.91 -14.29
CA GLN A 237 -14.95 1.63 -15.74
C GLN A 237 -14.89 2.92 -16.58
N GLN A 238 -14.95 4.09 -15.95
CA GLN A 238 -15.05 5.40 -16.62
C GLN A 238 -14.08 6.41 -16.01
N THR A 239 -12.83 5.99 -15.81
CA THR A 239 -11.76 6.77 -15.17
C THR A 239 -11.49 8.12 -15.85
N LEU A 240 -11.84 8.25 -17.14
CA LEU A 240 -11.71 9.50 -17.89
C LEU A 240 -12.62 10.64 -17.36
N LEU A 241 -13.73 10.32 -16.68
CA LEU A 241 -14.59 11.32 -16.03
C LEU A 241 -13.85 12.08 -14.93
N CYS A 242 -12.87 11.44 -14.27
CA CYS A 242 -12.07 12.03 -13.20
C CYS A 242 -10.88 12.86 -13.72
N SER A 243 -10.72 12.98 -15.04
CA SER A 243 -9.55 13.61 -15.65
C SER A 243 -9.42 15.11 -15.34
N SER A 244 -10.54 15.82 -15.14
CA SER A 244 -10.56 17.23 -14.73
C SER A 244 -10.03 17.40 -13.31
N LEU A 245 -10.49 16.56 -12.39
CA LEU A 245 -10.07 16.51 -10.99
C LEU A 245 -8.58 16.15 -10.86
N ALA A 246 -8.12 15.15 -11.63
CA ALA A 246 -6.72 14.75 -11.67
C ALA A 246 -5.80 15.88 -12.19
N LYS A 247 -6.28 16.68 -13.16
CA LYS A 247 -5.53 17.86 -13.64
C LYS A 247 -5.42 18.94 -12.57
N GLN A 248 -6.49 19.20 -11.83
CA GLN A 248 -6.47 20.18 -10.72
C GLN A 248 -5.51 19.75 -9.61
N TYR A 249 -5.52 18.47 -9.24
CA TYR A 249 -4.55 17.91 -8.29
C TYR A 249 -3.10 18.08 -8.76
N MET A 250 -2.80 17.71 -10.01
CA MET A 250 -1.45 17.87 -10.56
C MET A 250 -0.99 19.33 -10.64
N SER A 251 -1.89 20.28 -10.93
CA SER A 251 -1.58 21.71 -10.93
C SER A 251 -1.24 22.21 -9.52
N CYS A 252 -2.00 21.77 -8.52
CA CYS A 252 -1.74 22.10 -7.12
C CYS A 252 -0.36 21.56 -6.67
N VAL A 253 -0.04 20.31 -7.02
CA VAL A 253 1.28 19.70 -6.71
C VAL A 253 2.43 20.47 -7.36
N HIS A 254 2.27 20.88 -8.63
CA HIS A 254 3.28 21.67 -9.32
C HIS A 254 3.48 23.05 -8.68
N GLN A 255 2.40 23.72 -8.28
CA GLN A 255 2.45 25.02 -7.62
C GLN A 255 3.07 24.95 -6.22
N ALA A 256 2.77 23.88 -5.47
CA ALA A 256 3.40 23.63 -4.18
C ALA A 256 4.90 23.33 -4.33
N LYS A 257 5.30 22.64 -5.40
CA LYS A 257 6.72 22.39 -5.70
C LYS A 257 7.48 23.67 -6.08
N SER A 258 6.84 24.59 -6.80
CA SER A 258 7.46 25.87 -7.16
C SER A 258 7.54 26.85 -5.98
N SER A 259 6.56 26.87 -5.08
CA SER A 259 6.65 27.73 -3.88
C SER A 259 7.78 27.32 -2.93
N LEU A 260 8.10 26.02 -2.84
CA LEU A 260 9.19 25.50 -2.02
C LEU A 260 10.59 25.76 -2.59
N THR A 261 10.72 26.06 -3.88
CA THR A 261 12.01 26.26 -4.57
C THR A 261 12.45 27.72 -4.68
N ASN A 262 11.60 28.68 -4.29
CA ASN A 262 11.88 30.13 -4.36
C ASN A 262 12.37 30.75 -3.03
N HIS A 263 12.77 29.93 -2.05
CA HIS A 263 13.37 30.39 -0.79
C HIS A 263 14.87 30.05 -0.72
N GLY A 264 15.60 30.31 -1.81
CA GLY A 264 17.06 30.19 -1.91
C GLY A 264 17.74 31.55 -1.87
#